data_AF-A0A1J3DWX6-F1
#
_entry.id   AF-A0A1J3DWX6-F1
#
_cell.length_a   1.000
_cell.length_b   1.000
_cell.length_c   1.000
_cell.angle_alpha   90.00
_cell.angle_beta   90.00
_cell.angle_gamma   90.00
#
_symmetry.space_group_name_H-M   'P 1'
#
loop_
_entity.id
_entity.type
_entity.pdbx_description
1 polymer ?
#
loop_
_entity_poly.entity_id
_entity_poly.type
_entity_poly.pdbx_seq_one_letter_code
_entity_poly.pdbx_strand_id
1 'polypeptide(L)'
;REEAVDISRATFVTALNIISNILFSVDLGSYDSKKSSAFQDAVTGLMESIGNPDLANYFPFLRFLDPQGNMKSIKICTDKLFKAFRGFINAKIAEKLLRDNDKDVSDIDFVDALLRLTEGDEAELNTNDIEHLLLDMFGAGTDTNSSTVEWA
;
A
#
# COMPACT_ATOMS: atom_id res chain seq x y z
N ARG A 1 17.33 -13.96 27.18
CA ARG A 1 16.65 -15.17 26.65
C ARG A 1 16.60 -14.98 25.16
N GLU A 2 17.09 -15.95 24.39
CA GLU A 2 16.95 -15.94 22.93
C GLU A 2 15.53 -16.45 22.62
N GLU A 3 14.70 -15.58 22.06
CA GLU A 3 13.38 -15.95 21.54
C GLU A 3 13.50 -16.13 20.03
N ALA A 4 12.82 -17.14 19.49
CA ALA A 4 12.80 -17.39 18.06
C ALA A 4 12.18 -16.19 17.33
N VAL A 5 12.84 -15.74 16.26
CA VAL A 5 12.34 -14.66 15.40
C VAL A 5 11.70 -15.26 14.18
N ASP A 6 10.48 -14.81 13.89
CA ASP A 6 9.78 -15.08 12.64
C ASP A 6 10.32 -14.12 11.57
N ILE A 7 11.28 -14.61 10.78
CA ILE A 7 11.98 -13.82 9.76
C ILE A 7 11.03 -13.37 8.65
N SER A 8 10.10 -14.23 8.24
CA SER A 8 9.10 -13.89 7.21
C SER A 8 8.28 -12.68 7.63
N ARG A 9 7.73 -12.70 8.86
CA ARG A 9 6.99 -11.54 9.38
C ARG A 9 7.87 -10.31 9.56
N ALA A 10 9.08 -10.47 10.09
CA ALA A 10 9.98 -9.35 10.34
C ALA A 10 10.37 -8.63 9.05
N THR A 11 10.72 -9.39 8.01
CA THR A 11 11.09 -8.84 6.69
C THR A 11 9.89 -8.22 5.98
N PHE A 12 8.69 -8.82 6.08
CA PHE A 12 7.45 -8.23 5.56
C PHE A 12 7.13 -6.88 6.20
N VAL A 13 7.13 -6.81 7.54
CA VAL A 13 6.89 -5.56 8.27
C VAL A 13 7.95 -4.51 7.94
N THR A 14 9.21 -4.93 7.79
CA THR A 14 10.30 -4.03 7.40
C THR A 14 10.07 -3.45 6.00
N ALA A 15 9.76 -4.29 5.01
CA ALA A 15 9.48 -3.84 3.64
C ALA A 15 8.26 -2.90 3.60
N LEU A 16 7.20 -3.24 4.33
CA LEU A 16 6.00 -2.42 4.46
C LEU A 16 6.31 -1.03 5.04
N ASN A 17 7.12 -0.97 6.10
CA ASN A 17 7.51 0.30 6.73
C ASN A 17 8.42 1.13 5.84
N ILE A 18 9.39 0.52 5.14
CA ILE A 18 10.24 1.24 4.18
C ILE A 18 9.37 1.89 3.09
N ILE A 19 8.44 1.15 2.50
CA ILE A 19 7.55 1.67 1.45
C ILE A 19 6.65 2.77 2.02
N SER A 20 6.06 2.54 3.19
CA SER A 20 5.20 3.53 3.86
C SER A 20 5.94 4.83 4.17
N ASN A 21 7.20 4.74 4.58
CA ASN A 21 8.04 5.89 4.87
C ASN A 21 8.41 6.65 3.61
N ILE A 22 8.76 5.97 2.52
CA ILE A 22 9.04 6.60 1.22
C ILE A 22 7.80 7.34 0.68
N LEU A 23 6.62 6.75 0.83
CA LEU A 23 5.39 7.26 0.23
C LEU A 23 4.70 8.33 1.08
N PHE A 24 4.75 8.21 2.40
CA PHE A 24 3.93 9.00 3.33
C PHE A 24 4.69 9.50 4.57
N SER A 25 6.00 9.22 4.67
CA SER A 25 6.82 9.53 5.85
C SER A 25 6.31 8.93 7.17
N VAL A 26 5.61 7.79 7.11
CA VAL A 26 5.07 7.09 8.30
C VAL A 26 5.36 5.59 8.26
N ASP A 27 5.41 4.97 9.44
CA ASP A 27 5.44 3.51 9.57
C ASP A 27 4.01 2.97 9.73
N LEU A 28 3.59 2.07 8.84
CA LEU A 28 2.22 1.50 8.85
C LEU A 28 2.16 0.05 9.32
N GLY A 29 3.30 -0.62 9.43
CA GLY A 29 3.48 -1.98 9.93
C GLY A 29 3.91 -2.01 11.40
N SER A 30 3.52 -3.06 12.10
CA SER A 30 3.89 -3.33 13.50
C SER A 30 4.69 -4.61 13.63
N TYR A 31 5.84 -4.52 14.31
CA TYR A 31 6.62 -5.71 14.68
C TYR A 31 5.96 -6.54 15.79
N ASP A 32 5.11 -5.91 16.62
CA ASP A 32 4.29 -6.59 17.62
C ASP A 32 3.13 -7.30 16.90
N SER A 33 3.18 -8.63 16.88
CA SER A 33 2.19 -9.48 16.20
C SER A 33 0.77 -9.35 16.77
N LYS A 34 0.62 -8.83 17.99
CA LYS A 34 -0.69 -8.56 18.59
C LYS A 34 -1.27 -7.19 18.19
N LYS A 35 -0.49 -6.38 17.48
CA LYS A 35 -0.83 -5.00 17.11
C LYS A 35 -0.70 -4.74 15.61
N SER A 36 -0.99 -5.74 14.78
CA SER A 36 -1.09 -5.50 13.33
C SER A 36 -2.08 -4.35 13.06
N SER A 37 -1.68 -3.44 12.18
CA SER A 37 -2.55 -2.32 11.82
C SER A 37 -3.60 -2.78 10.81
N ALA A 38 -4.75 -2.10 10.78
CA ALA A 38 -5.77 -2.37 9.76
C ALA A 38 -5.25 -2.19 8.33
N PHE A 39 -4.19 -1.38 8.15
CA PHE A 39 -3.51 -1.19 6.87
C PHE A 39 -2.66 -2.41 6.53
N GLN A 40 -1.82 -2.87 7.46
CA GLN A 40 -1.01 -4.08 7.31
C GLN A 40 -1.90 -5.30 6.99
N ASP A 41 -3.00 -5.48 7.72
CA ASP A 41 -3.96 -6.56 7.47
C ASP A 41 -4.59 -6.47 6.06
N ALA A 42 -4.84 -5.25 5.57
CA ALA A 42 -5.39 -5.04 4.23
C ALA A 42 -4.36 -5.35 3.13
N VAL A 43 -3.08 -5.00 3.32
CA VAL A 43 -2.00 -5.36 2.38
C VAL A 43 -1.80 -6.87 2.36
N THR A 44 -1.69 -7.52 3.53
CA THR A 44 -1.55 -8.98 3.63
C THR A 44 -2.74 -9.69 2.99
N GLY A 45 -3.97 -9.31 3.33
CA GLY A 45 -5.17 -9.92 2.76
C GLY A 45 -5.30 -9.72 1.25
N LEU A 46 -4.84 -8.59 0.71
CA LEU A 46 -4.76 -8.36 -0.73
C LEU A 46 -3.77 -9.34 -1.39
N MET A 47 -2.56 -9.46 -0.85
CA MET A 47 -1.52 -10.35 -1.39
C MET A 47 -1.95 -11.81 -1.35
N GLU A 48 -2.52 -12.27 -0.24
CA GLU A 48 -3.07 -13.63 -0.12
C GLU A 48 -4.15 -13.88 -1.17
N SER A 49 -5.05 -12.92 -1.39
CA SER A 49 -6.14 -13.08 -2.36
C SER A 49 -5.67 -13.07 -3.81
N ILE A 50 -4.61 -12.31 -4.13
CA ILE A 50 -3.99 -12.28 -5.47
C ILE A 50 -3.16 -13.55 -5.72
N GLY A 51 -2.43 -14.02 -4.71
CA GLY A 51 -1.58 -15.20 -4.80
C GLY A 51 -2.35 -16.53 -4.81
N ASN A 52 -3.59 -16.54 -4.31
CA ASN A 52 -4.42 -17.74 -4.29
C ASN A 52 -4.88 -18.15 -5.71
N PRO A 53 -4.70 -19.43 -6.10
CA PRO A 53 -5.22 -19.92 -7.37
C PRO A 53 -6.72 -19.64 -7.54
N ASP A 54 -7.13 -19.09 -8.69
CA ASP A 54 -8.55 -18.85 -8.97
C ASP A 54 -9.09 -19.74 -10.11
N LEU A 55 -10.09 -20.60 -9.84
CA LEU A 55 -10.80 -21.39 -10.84
C LEU A 55 -11.43 -20.49 -11.92
N ALA A 56 -11.86 -19.28 -11.57
CA ALA A 56 -12.39 -18.32 -12.54
C ALA A 56 -11.35 -17.89 -13.58
N ASN A 57 -10.05 -17.97 -13.27
CA ASN A 57 -8.96 -17.67 -14.23
C ASN A 57 -8.82 -18.77 -15.30
N TYR A 58 -9.15 -20.02 -14.96
CA TYR A 58 -9.09 -21.16 -15.88
C TYR A 58 -10.43 -21.41 -16.59
N PHE A 59 -11.54 -21.11 -15.92
CA PHE A 59 -12.90 -21.31 -16.41
C PHE A 59 -13.67 -19.99 -16.35
N PRO A 60 -13.51 -19.10 -17.35
CA PRO A 60 -14.08 -17.75 -17.31
C PRO A 60 -15.61 -17.70 -17.12
N PHE A 61 -16.33 -18.74 -17.54
CA PHE A 61 -17.77 -18.85 -17.35
C PHE A 61 -18.19 -19.02 -15.88
N LEU A 62 -17.29 -19.37 -14.96
CA LEU A 62 -17.55 -19.45 -13.51
C LEU A 62 -17.28 -18.13 -12.77
N ARG A 63 -16.79 -17.08 -13.45
CA ARG A 63 -16.34 -15.83 -12.82
C ARG A 63 -17.40 -15.13 -11.97
N PHE A 64 -18.68 -15.24 -12.36
CA PHE A 64 -19.79 -14.62 -11.63
C PHE A 64 -20.08 -15.30 -10.29
N LEU A 65 -19.63 -16.55 -10.09
CA LEU A 65 -19.85 -17.29 -8.85
C LEU A 65 -18.83 -16.93 -7.77
N ASP A 66 -17.68 -16.37 -8.15
CA ASP A 66 -16.53 -16.12 -7.25
C ASP A 66 -16.28 -17.33 -6.32
N PRO A 67 -16.03 -18.53 -6.87
CA PRO A 67 -16.10 -19.79 -6.13
C PRO A 67 -15.14 -19.86 -4.94
N GLN A 68 -14.06 -19.09 -4.98
CA GLN A 68 -13.05 -19.02 -3.92
C GLN A 68 -13.12 -17.71 -3.12
N GLY A 69 -14.01 -16.79 -3.49
CA GLY A 69 -14.17 -15.51 -2.79
C GLY A 69 -13.01 -14.53 -3.00
N ASN A 70 -12.05 -14.84 -3.88
CA ASN A 70 -10.86 -14.02 -4.11
C ASN A 70 -11.26 -12.64 -4.63
N MET A 71 -12.21 -12.56 -5.56
CA MET A 71 -12.61 -11.28 -6.13
C MET A 71 -13.31 -10.38 -5.10
N LYS A 72 -14.15 -10.96 -4.24
CA LYS A 72 -14.73 -10.27 -3.08
C LYS A 72 -13.66 -9.81 -2.10
N SER A 73 -12.68 -10.66 -1.79
CA SER A 73 -11.61 -10.35 -0.84
C SER A 73 -10.70 -9.22 -1.35
N ILE A 74 -10.28 -9.29 -2.61
CA ILE A 74 -9.51 -8.24 -3.31
C ILE A 74 -10.26 -6.91 -3.22
N LYS A 75 -11.56 -6.91 -3.52
CA LYS A 75 -12.37 -5.69 -3.45
C LYS A 75 -12.38 -5.09 -2.04
N ILE A 76 -12.63 -5.90 -1.01
CA ILE A 76 -12.68 -5.43 0.38
C ILE A 76 -11.33 -4.85 0.81
N CYS A 77 -10.23 -5.52 0.46
CA CYS A 77 -8.89 -5.07 0.84
C CYS A 77 -8.49 -3.79 0.08
N THR A 78 -8.75 -3.74 -1.23
CA THR A 78 -8.51 -2.55 -2.06
C THR A 78 -9.34 -1.35 -1.58
N ASP A 79 -10.61 -1.54 -1.22
CA ASP A 79 -11.46 -0.47 -0.68
C ASP A 79 -10.90 0.10 0.63
N LYS A 80 -10.34 -0.75 1.50
CA LYS A 80 -9.67 -0.32 2.74
C LYS A 80 -8.38 0.47 2.44
N LEU A 81 -7.58 0.01 1.49
CA LEU A 81 -6.33 0.66 1.08
C LEU A 81 -6.60 2.03 0.44
N PHE A 82 -7.52 2.12 -0.53
CA PHE A 82 -7.91 3.40 -1.14
C PHE A 82 -8.51 4.38 -0.12
N LYS A 83 -9.23 3.89 0.88
CA LYS A 83 -9.68 4.75 1.99
C LYS A 83 -8.48 5.32 2.78
N ALA A 84 -7.46 4.50 3.06
CA ALA A 84 -6.25 4.95 3.75
C ALA A 84 -5.45 5.94 2.88
N PHE A 85 -5.21 5.63 1.60
CA PHE A 85 -4.48 6.50 0.67
C PHE A 85 -5.12 7.87 0.56
N ARG A 86 -6.45 7.94 0.37
CA ARG A 86 -7.18 9.22 0.37
C ARG A 86 -7.02 9.98 1.69
N GLY A 87 -6.96 9.28 2.81
CA GLY A 87 -6.66 9.89 4.11
C GLY A 87 -5.31 10.60 4.10
N PHE A 88 -4.25 9.93 3.63
CA PHE A 88 -2.91 10.52 3.53
C PHE A 88 -2.84 11.66 2.51
N ILE A 89 -3.39 11.46 1.31
CA ILE A 89 -3.41 12.47 0.24
C ILE A 89 -4.14 13.74 0.72
N ASN A 90 -5.32 13.60 1.33
CA ASN A 90 -6.07 14.74 1.84
C ASN A 90 -5.33 15.47 2.98
N ALA A 91 -4.65 14.74 3.86
CA ALA A 91 -3.84 15.35 4.91
C ALA A 91 -2.71 16.20 4.32
N LYS A 92 -2.03 15.71 3.27
CA LYS A 92 -0.97 16.45 2.56
C LYS A 92 -1.48 17.69 1.85
N ILE A 93 -2.62 17.58 1.15
CA ILE A 93 -3.26 18.73 0.50
C ILE A 93 -3.62 19.79 1.56
N ALA A 94 -4.19 19.37 2.69
CA ALA A 94 -4.54 20.29 3.78
C ALA A 94 -3.30 20.96 4.39
N GLU A 95 -2.21 20.23 4.60
CA GLU A 95 -0.94 20.80 5.09
C GLU A 95 -0.37 21.83 4.11
N LYS A 96 -0.38 21.53 2.80
CA LYS A 96 0.08 22.46 1.76
C LYS A 96 -0.71 23.76 1.76
N LEU A 97 -2.03 23.69 1.90
CA LEU A 97 -2.90 24.88 1.96
C LEU A 97 -2.62 25.78 3.19
N LEU A 98 -2.04 25.22 4.25
CA LEU A 98 -1.68 25.96 5.47
C LEU A 98 -0.27 26.56 5.42
N ARG A 99 0.60 26.07 4.51
CA ARG A 99 1.99 26.54 4.37
C ARG A 99 2.06 27.69 3.35
N ASP A 100 2.26 28.91 3.85
CA ASP A 100 2.31 30.16 3.08
C ASP A 100 3.62 30.36 2.27
N ASN A 101 4.52 29.36 2.21
CA ASN A 101 5.83 29.48 1.56
C ASN A 101 6.27 28.21 0.82
N ASP A 102 6.45 28.37 -0.49
CA ASP A 102 6.78 27.37 -1.51
C ASP A 102 8.25 26.86 -1.47
N LYS A 103 8.96 27.05 -0.35
CA LYS A 103 10.44 26.99 -0.33
C LYS A 103 11.10 26.04 0.65
N ASP A 104 10.35 25.35 1.51
CA ASP A 104 10.98 24.37 2.39
C ASP A 104 10.90 22.97 1.78
N VAL A 105 11.96 22.62 1.06
CA VAL A 105 12.16 21.36 0.31
C VAL A 105 12.53 20.20 1.25
N SER A 106 12.73 20.45 2.55
CA SER A 106 13.38 19.48 3.43
C SER A 106 12.51 18.32 3.95
N ASP A 107 11.24 18.22 3.54
CA ASP A 107 10.33 17.16 4.00
C ASP A 107 9.30 16.73 2.94
N ILE A 108 9.75 16.57 1.68
CA ILE A 108 8.91 16.14 0.56
C ILE A 108 9.01 14.62 0.43
N ASP A 109 7.91 13.91 0.67
CA ASP A 109 7.84 12.49 0.33
C ASP A 109 7.34 12.28 -1.10
N PHE A 110 7.25 11.00 -1.51
CA PHE A 110 6.87 10.68 -2.88
C PHE A 110 5.47 11.19 -3.24
N VAL A 111 4.51 11.16 -2.32
CA VAL A 111 3.16 11.65 -2.60
C VAL A 111 3.14 13.16 -2.74
N ASP A 112 3.95 13.90 -1.99
CA ASP A 112 4.11 15.35 -2.21
C ASP A 112 4.65 15.65 -3.62
N ALA A 113 5.59 14.84 -4.11
CA ALA A 113 6.10 14.96 -5.47
C ALA A 113 5.02 14.65 -6.52
N LEU A 114 4.22 13.59 -6.32
CA LEU A 114 3.12 13.24 -7.22
C LEU A 114 2.03 14.31 -7.26
N LEU A 115 1.67 14.90 -6.11
CA LEU A 115 0.63 15.93 -6.04
C LEU A 115 1.00 17.18 -6.86
N ARG A 116 2.29 17.52 -6.96
CA ARG A 116 2.77 18.62 -7.83
C ARG A 116 2.48 18.36 -9.31
N LEU A 117 2.42 17.10 -9.74
CA LEU A 117 2.10 16.71 -11.12
C LEU A 117 0.59 16.73 -11.41
N THR A 118 -0.24 16.96 -10.39
CA THR A 118 -1.69 17.12 -10.52
C THR A 118 -2.13 18.58 -10.67
N GLU A 119 -1.19 19.53 -10.57
CA GLU A 119 -1.47 20.96 -10.55
C GLU A 119 -1.22 21.62 -11.92
N GLY A 120 -2.04 22.63 -12.25
CA GLY A 120 -1.90 23.43 -13.47
C GLY A 120 -2.75 22.95 -14.66
N ASP A 121 -2.65 23.68 -15.77
CA ASP A 121 -3.43 23.43 -16.99
C ASP A 121 -2.95 22.18 -17.78
N GLU A 122 -1.76 21.66 -17.45
CA GLU A 122 -1.15 20.47 -18.05
C GLU A 122 -0.95 19.34 -17.01
N ALA A 123 -1.95 19.10 -16.16
CA ALA A 123 -1.89 18.02 -15.18
C ALA A 123 -1.64 16.65 -15.86
N GLU A 124 -0.54 16.00 -15.51
CA GLU A 124 -0.12 14.71 -16.08
C GLU A 124 -0.79 13.53 -15.38
N LEU A 125 -1.18 13.73 -14.12
CA LEU A 125 -1.80 12.72 -13.26
C LEU A 125 -3.03 13.29 -12.56
N ASN A 126 -3.98 12.40 -12.24
CA ASN A 126 -5.07 12.71 -11.33
C ASN A 126 -4.95 11.88 -10.04
N THR A 127 -5.79 12.19 -9.03
CA THR A 127 -5.79 11.50 -7.75
C THR A 127 -6.06 10.00 -7.87
N ASN A 128 -6.89 9.58 -8.83
CA ASN A 128 -7.15 8.16 -9.06
C ASN A 128 -5.90 7.44 -9.59
N ASP A 129 -5.10 8.08 -10.45
CA ASP A 129 -3.82 7.52 -10.91
C ASP A 129 -2.83 7.36 -9.76
N ILE A 130 -2.75 8.36 -8.86
CA ILE A 130 -1.93 8.29 -7.64
C ILE A 130 -2.39 7.13 -6.75
N GLU A 131 -3.69 6.99 -6.48
CA GLU A 131 -4.23 5.90 -5.66
C GLU A 131 -3.84 4.51 -6.20
N HIS A 132 -3.92 4.30 -7.51
CA HIS A 132 -3.54 3.04 -8.15
C HIS A 132 -2.02 2.82 -8.15
N LEU A 133 -1.21 3.87 -8.36
CA LEU A 133 0.24 3.77 -8.26
C LEU A 133 0.67 3.37 -6.84
N LEU A 134 0.02 3.91 -5.80
CA LEU A 134 0.26 3.53 -4.42
C LEU A 134 -0.11 2.06 -4.18
N LEU A 135 -1.24 1.60 -4.73
CA LEU A 135 -1.64 0.19 -4.64
C LEU A 135 -0.58 -0.74 -5.24
N ASP A 136 -0.06 -0.40 -6.41
CA ASP A 136 0.99 -1.17 -7.09
C ASP A 136 2.29 -1.19 -6.28
N MET A 137 2.70 -0.06 -5.71
CA MET A 137 3.90 0.02 -4.86
C MET A 137 3.79 -0.84 -3.60
N PHE A 138 2.65 -0.79 -2.90
CA PHE A 138 2.45 -1.63 -1.72
C PHE A 138 2.35 -3.11 -2.07
N GLY A 139 1.62 -3.43 -3.14
CA GLY A 139 1.42 -4.81 -3.52
C GLY A 139 2.67 -5.46 -4.08
N ALA A 140 3.24 -4.88 -5.13
CA ALA A 140 4.43 -5.43 -5.75
C ALA A 140 5.68 -5.26 -4.88
N GLY A 141 5.80 -4.18 -4.12
CA GLY A 141 7.03 -3.86 -3.40
C GLY A 141 7.20 -4.59 -2.06
N THR A 142 6.11 -4.93 -1.36
CA THR A 142 6.22 -5.51 -0.01
C THR A 142 6.63 -6.98 -0.10
N ASP A 143 5.86 -7.80 -0.81
CA ASP A 143 6.00 -9.26 -0.81
C ASP A 143 7.27 -9.74 -1.53
N THR A 144 7.64 -9.11 -2.64
CA THR A 144 8.86 -9.48 -3.39
C THR A 144 10.12 -9.17 -2.62
N ASN A 145 10.17 -8.01 -1.95
CA ASN A 145 11.34 -7.59 -1.19
C ASN A 145 11.47 -8.38 0.10
N SER A 146 10.36 -8.62 0.83
CA SER A 146 10.40 -9.43 2.04
C SER A 146 10.85 -10.86 1.75
N SER A 147 10.29 -11.47 0.70
CA SER A 147 10.69 -12.81 0.26
C SER A 147 12.18 -12.84 -0.12
N THR A 148 12.65 -11.88 -0.92
CA THR A 148 14.06 -11.85 -1.34
C THR A 148 15.02 -11.78 -0.15
N VAL A 149 14.68 -11.01 0.88
CA VAL A 149 15.49 -10.91 2.11
C VAL A 149 15.37 -12.16 2.98
N GLU A 150 14.18 -12.75 3.07
CA GLU A 150 13.98 -14.01 3.81
C GLU A 150 14.81 -15.16 3.23
N TRP A 151 15.00 -15.19 1.90
CA TRP A 151 15.76 -16.23 1.21
C TRP A 151 17.29 -16.01 1.19
N ALA A 152 17.77 -14.80 1.45
CA ALA A 152 19.20 -14.44 1.37
C ALA A 152 20.02 -14.94 2.56
#